data_AF-A0A6P5BH82-F1
#
_entry.id   AF-A0A6P5BH82-F1
#
_cell.length_a   1.000
_cell.length_b   1.000
_cell.length_c   1.000
_cell.angle_alpha   90.00
_cell.angle_beta   90.00
_cell.angle_gamma   90.00
#
_symmetry.space_group_name_H-M   'P 1'
#
loop_
_entity.id
_entity.type
_entity.pdbx_description
1 polymer ?
#
loop_
_entity_poly.entity_id
_entity_poly.type
_entity_poly.pdbx_seq_one_letter_code
_entity_poly.pdbx_strand_id
1 'polypeptide(L)'
;MQEHEQDSELREQMSGYKRMRRQHQKQLMTLENKLKAEMDEHRLRLDKDLETQRNNFAAEMEKLIKKHQAAMEKEAKVMANEEKKFQQHIQAQQKKELNSFLESQKREYKLRKEQLKEELNENQSTPKKEKQEWLSKQKENIQHFQAEEEANLLRRQRQYLELECRRFKRRMLLGRHNLEQDLVREELNKRQTQKDLEHAMLLRQHESMQELEFRHLNTIQKMRCELIRLQHQTELTNQLEYNKRRERELRRKHVMEVRQQPKSLKVPLA
;
A
#
# COMPACT_ATOMS: atom_id res chain seq x y z
N MET A 1 0.45 -45.40 73.44
CA MET A 1 1.00 -45.66 72.09
C MET A 1 -0.06 -45.47 71.00
N GLN A 2 -1.21 -46.17 71.04
CA GLN A 2 -2.24 -46.07 69.97
C GLN A 2 -2.81 -44.66 69.72
N GLU A 3 -3.06 -43.84 70.74
CA GLU A 3 -3.58 -42.46 70.53
C GLU A 3 -2.55 -41.52 69.88
N HIS A 4 -1.26 -41.70 70.16
CA HIS A 4 -0.19 -40.91 69.54
C HIS A 4 0.05 -41.28 68.08
N GLU A 5 -0.10 -42.56 67.71
CA GLU A 5 -0.02 -43.02 66.32
C GLU A 5 -1.20 -42.46 65.49
N GLN A 6 -2.41 -42.43 66.05
CA GLN A 6 -3.60 -41.89 65.38
C GLN A 6 -3.51 -40.37 65.15
N ASP A 7 -3.02 -39.63 66.14
CA ASP A 7 -2.78 -38.18 66.03
C ASP A 7 -1.62 -37.89 65.04
N SER A 8 -0.67 -38.80 64.91
CA SER A 8 0.38 -38.75 63.88
C SER A 8 -0.17 -38.96 62.47
N GLU A 9 -1.00 -39.98 62.25
CA GLU A 9 -1.62 -40.25 60.94
C GLU A 9 -2.51 -39.10 60.45
N LEU A 10 -3.29 -38.47 61.35
CA LEU A 10 -4.12 -37.32 61.01
C LEU A 10 -3.26 -36.10 60.60
N ARG A 11 -2.17 -35.86 61.33
CA ARG A 11 -1.20 -34.80 60.97
C ARG A 11 -0.55 -35.05 59.63
N GLU A 12 -0.20 -36.29 59.32
CA GLU A 12 0.40 -36.68 58.04
C GLU A 12 -0.56 -36.45 56.87
N GLN A 13 -1.84 -36.84 57.01
CA GLN A 13 -2.87 -36.59 55.99
C GLN A 13 -3.08 -35.10 55.73
N MET A 14 -3.17 -34.30 56.79
CA MET A 14 -3.33 -32.85 56.65
C MET A 14 -2.10 -32.18 56.01
N SER A 15 -0.90 -32.66 56.33
CA SER A 15 0.35 -32.22 55.71
C SER A 15 0.41 -32.59 54.22
N GLY A 16 0.01 -33.81 53.87
CA GLY A 16 -0.08 -34.31 52.50
C GLY A 16 -1.07 -33.49 51.66
N TYR A 17 -2.27 -33.24 52.18
CA TYR A 17 -3.28 -32.42 51.51
C TYR A 17 -2.79 -30.98 51.26
N LYS A 18 -2.16 -30.34 52.27
CA LYS A 18 -1.54 -29.02 52.11
C LYS A 18 -0.47 -29.00 51.02
N ARG A 19 0.36 -30.04 50.93
CA ARG A 19 1.39 -30.16 49.88
C ARG A 19 0.76 -30.29 48.49
N MET A 20 -0.25 -31.14 48.36
CA MET A 20 -0.99 -31.32 47.10
C MET A 20 -1.67 -30.04 46.64
N ARG A 21 -2.32 -29.28 47.54
CA ARG A 21 -2.89 -27.95 47.23
C ARG A 21 -1.84 -26.97 46.69
N ARG A 22 -0.65 -26.91 47.31
CA ARG A 22 0.46 -26.08 46.82
C ARG A 22 0.94 -26.53 45.45
N GLN A 23 1.02 -27.84 45.21
CA GLN A 23 1.38 -28.39 43.90
C GLN A 23 0.36 -28.03 42.83
N HIS A 24 -0.94 -28.13 43.12
CA HIS A 24 -2.01 -27.74 42.21
C HIS A 24 -1.93 -26.23 41.86
N GLN A 25 -1.66 -25.38 42.84
CA GLN A 25 -1.44 -23.94 42.59
C GLN A 25 -0.22 -23.70 41.70
N LYS A 26 0.89 -24.41 41.94
CA LYS A 26 2.10 -24.32 41.12
C LYS A 26 1.86 -24.78 39.68
N GLN A 27 1.09 -25.86 39.49
CA GLN A 27 0.71 -26.38 38.18
C GLN A 27 -0.09 -25.35 37.38
N LEU A 28 -1.10 -24.71 38.02
CA LEU A 28 -1.86 -23.63 37.38
C LEU A 28 -0.97 -22.45 36.98
N MET A 29 -0.13 -21.98 37.90
CA MET A 29 0.77 -20.85 37.62
C MET A 29 1.75 -21.16 36.48
N THR A 30 2.28 -22.38 36.43
CA THR A 30 3.18 -22.82 35.34
C THR A 30 2.45 -22.89 34.01
N LEU A 31 1.21 -23.40 34.01
CA LEU A 31 0.37 -23.44 32.81
C LEU A 31 0.05 -22.01 32.32
N GLU A 32 -0.42 -21.14 33.20
CA GLU A 32 -0.75 -19.74 32.87
C GLU A 32 0.47 -19.00 32.29
N ASN A 33 1.65 -19.17 32.88
CA ASN A 33 2.90 -18.57 32.35
C ASN A 33 3.28 -19.13 30.98
N LYS A 34 3.09 -20.44 30.76
CA LYS A 34 3.38 -21.07 29.46
C LYS A 34 2.46 -20.52 28.36
N LEU A 35 1.16 -20.45 28.64
CA LEU A 35 0.17 -19.92 27.70
C LEU A 35 0.41 -18.44 27.43
N LYS A 36 0.79 -17.65 28.45
CA LYS A 36 1.18 -16.25 28.26
C LYS A 36 2.37 -16.12 27.31
N ALA A 37 3.42 -16.93 27.49
CA ALA A 37 4.57 -16.91 26.59
C ALA A 37 4.18 -17.29 25.14
N GLU A 38 3.28 -18.25 24.96
CA GLU A 38 2.75 -18.62 23.64
C GLU A 38 1.96 -17.47 23.00
N MET A 39 1.14 -16.75 23.77
CA MET A 39 0.43 -15.55 23.30
C MET A 39 1.41 -14.45 22.85
N ASP A 40 2.43 -14.18 23.67
CA ASP A 40 3.44 -13.15 23.37
C ASP A 40 4.23 -13.50 22.10
N GLU A 41 4.60 -14.77 21.92
CA GLU A 41 5.29 -15.25 20.71
C GLU A 41 4.40 -15.12 19.47
N HIS A 42 3.13 -15.53 19.58
CA HIS A 42 2.17 -15.41 18.49
C HIS A 42 1.99 -13.95 18.08
N ARG A 43 1.81 -13.04 19.04
CA ARG A 43 1.70 -11.60 18.78
C ARG A 43 2.94 -11.06 18.06
N LEU A 44 4.14 -11.38 18.55
CA LEU A 44 5.39 -10.94 17.92
C LEU A 44 5.52 -11.43 16.48
N ARG A 45 5.06 -12.66 16.19
CA ARG A 45 5.02 -13.21 14.84
C ARG A 45 4.09 -12.41 13.93
N LEU A 46 2.88 -12.11 14.39
CA LEU A 46 1.91 -11.31 13.62
C LEU A 46 2.42 -9.89 13.34
N ASP A 47 3.05 -9.25 14.33
CA ASP A 47 3.66 -7.93 14.19
C ASP A 47 4.79 -7.94 13.15
N LYS A 48 5.62 -8.98 13.15
CA LYS A 48 6.69 -9.16 12.17
C LYS A 48 6.16 -9.41 10.76
N ASP A 49 5.11 -10.20 10.62
CA ASP A 49 4.47 -10.46 9.33
C ASP A 49 3.84 -9.19 8.75
N LEU A 50 3.18 -8.39 9.60
CA LEU A 50 2.66 -7.05 9.24
C LEU A 50 3.75 -6.13 8.73
N GLU A 51 4.85 -6.03 9.47
CA GLU A 51 5.96 -5.16 9.12
C GLU A 51 6.63 -5.60 7.82
N THR A 52 6.79 -6.91 7.62
CA THR A 52 7.33 -7.46 6.37
C THR A 52 6.44 -7.10 5.18
N GLN A 53 5.12 -7.22 5.31
CA GLN A 53 4.20 -6.84 4.24
C GLN A 53 4.22 -5.34 3.95
N ARG A 54 4.27 -4.49 4.98
CA ARG A 54 4.39 -3.03 4.80
C ARG A 54 5.66 -2.66 4.05
N ASN A 55 6.79 -3.27 4.39
CA ASN A 55 8.05 -3.05 3.69
C ASN A 55 7.99 -3.51 2.23
N ASN A 56 7.35 -4.65 1.95
CA ASN A 56 7.12 -5.11 0.58
C ASN A 56 6.24 -4.12 -0.21
N PHE A 57 5.14 -3.65 0.38
CA PHE A 57 4.26 -2.65 -0.24
C PHE A 57 4.97 -1.33 -0.53
N ALA A 58 5.81 -0.85 0.40
CA ALA A 58 6.63 0.33 0.20
C ALA A 58 7.61 0.15 -0.98
N ALA A 59 8.32 -0.98 -1.03
CA ALA A 59 9.24 -1.29 -2.11
C ALA A 59 8.55 -1.41 -3.48
N GLU A 60 7.36 -2.02 -3.54
CA GLU A 60 6.56 -2.08 -4.76
C GLU A 60 6.06 -0.71 -5.21
N MET A 61 5.62 0.14 -4.28
CA MET A 61 5.22 1.52 -4.59
C MET A 61 6.39 2.34 -5.11
N GLU A 62 7.58 2.21 -4.53
CA GLU A 62 8.76 2.92 -5.00
C GLU A 62 9.15 2.49 -6.42
N LYS A 63 9.06 1.18 -6.73
CA LYS A 63 9.27 0.66 -8.09
C LYS A 63 8.24 1.25 -9.07
N LEU A 64 6.98 1.34 -8.67
CA LEU A 64 5.92 1.92 -9.49
C LEU A 64 6.17 3.41 -9.77
N ILE A 65 6.51 4.19 -8.74
CA ILE A 65 6.83 5.62 -8.87
C ILE A 65 8.02 5.83 -9.81
N LYS A 66 9.08 5.01 -9.67
CA LYS A 66 10.25 5.08 -10.59
C LYS A 66 9.87 4.76 -12.03
N LYS A 67 9.00 3.76 -12.25
CA LYS A 67 8.45 3.45 -13.58
C LYS A 67 7.66 4.64 -14.14
N HIS A 68 6.85 5.31 -13.33
CA HIS A 68 6.06 6.48 -13.73
C HIS A 68 6.95 7.67 -14.09
N GLN A 69 7.97 7.95 -13.27
CA GLN A 69 8.97 8.98 -13.56
C GLN A 69 9.68 8.73 -14.90
N ALA A 70 10.14 7.49 -15.12
CA ALA A 70 10.78 7.12 -16.39
C ALA A 70 9.84 7.25 -17.60
N ALA A 71 8.56 6.92 -17.44
CA ALA A 71 7.55 7.11 -18.49
C ALA A 71 7.36 8.60 -18.82
N MET A 72 7.25 9.46 -17.80
CA MET A 72 7.15 10.91 -17.98
C MET A 72 8.38 11.53 -18.64
N GLU A 73 9.58 11.11 -18.24
CA GLU A 73 10.83 11.56 -18.87
C GLU A 73 10.93 11.12 -20.33
N LYS A 74 10.51 9.88 -20.63
CA LYS A 74 10.47 9.37 -22.00
C LYS A 74 9.51 10.18 -22.85
N GLU A 75 8.31 10.47 -22.35
CA GLU A 75 7.32 11.28 -23.04
C GLU A 75 7.85 12.70 -23.30
N ALA A 76 8.47 13.33 -22.30
CA ALA A 76 9.08 14.66 -22.45
C ALA A 76 10.16 14.68 -23.55
N LYS A 77 10.99 13.64 -23.65
CA LYS A 77 12.00 13.51 -24.71
C LYS A 77 11.38 13.30 -26.08
N VAL A 78 10.34 12.47 -26.18
CA VAL A 78 9.60 12.26 -27.44
C VAL A 78 9.01 13.58 -27.92
N MET A 79 8.34 14.31 -27.03
CA MET A 79 7.70 15.58 -27.31
C MET A 79 8.69 16.65 -27.81
N ALA A 80 9.85 16.77 -27.16
CA ALA A 80 10.90 17.70 -27.59
C ALA A 80 11.45 17.35 -28.99
N ASN A 81 11.62 16.06 -29.27
CA ASN A 81 12.07 15.59 -30.58
C ASN A 81 11.03 15.82 -31.68
N GLU A 82 9.75 15.58 -31.38
CA GLU A 82 8.65 15.84 -32.31
C GLU A 82 8.48 17.33 -32.59
N GLU A 83 8.61 18.19 -31.57
CA GLU A 83 8.58 19.65 -31.74
C GLU A 83 9.68 20.11 -32.70
N LYS A 84 10.91 19.61 -32.52
CA LYS A 84 12.03 19.94 -33.41
C LYS A 84 11.78 19.50 -34.85
N LYS A 85 11.29 18.28 -35.06
CA LYS A 85 10.95 17.76 -36.40
C LYS A 85 9.83 18.58 -37.05
N PHE A 86 8.82 18.94 -36.27
CA PHE A 86 7.70 19.75 -36.72
C PHE A 86 8.14 21.15 -37.16
N GLN A 87 8.94 21.84 -36.35
CA GLN A 87 9.48 23.15 -36.69
C GLN A 87 10.36 23.10 -37.94
N GLN A 88 11.23 22.09 -38.04
CA GLN A 88 12.08 21.90 -39.21
C GLN A 88 11.26 21.66 -40.48
N HIS A 89 10.19 20.88 -40.40
CA HIS A 89 9.31 20.62 -41.53
C HIS A 89 8.64 21.89 -42.04
N ILE A 90 8.07 22.71 -41.14
CA ILE A 90 7.44 23.99 -41.52
C ILE A 90 8.47 24.95 -42.12
N GLN A 91 9.64 25.08 -41.50
CA GLN A 91 10.71 25.96 -42.00
C GLN A 91 11.19 25.53 -43.39
N ALA A 92 11.35 24.22 -43.63
CA ALA A 92 11.73 23.70 -44.93
C ALA A 92 10.67 24.01 -46.00
N GLN A 93 9.39 23.87 -45.66
CA GLN A 93 8.28 24.21 -46.54
C GLN A 93 8.25 25.70 -46.87
N GLN A 94 8.38 26.57 -45.86
CA GLN A 94 8.42 28.03 -46.02
C GLN A 94 9.59 28.49 -46.89
N LYS A 95 10.78 27.89 -46.68
CA LYS A 95 11.96 28.17 -47.50
C LYS A 95 11.76 27.77 -48.96
N LYS A 96 11.14 26.61 -49.21
CA LYS A 96 10.83 26.14 -50.57
C LYS A 96 9.85 27.08 -51.27
N GLU A 97 8.80 27.48 -50.57
CA GLU A 97 7.80 28.44 -51.07
C GLU A 97 8.42 29.80 -51.38
N LEU A 98 9.23 30.34 -50.47
CA LEU A 98 9.94 31.62 -50.67
C LEU A 98 10.89 31.56 -51.87
N ASN A 99 11.68 30.50 -52.00
CA ASN A 99 12.57 30.32 -53.15
C ASN A 99 11.79 30.28 -54.47
N SER A 100 10.70 29.51 -54.51
CA SER A 100 9.82 29.43 -55.70
C SER A 100 9.20 30.78 -56.04
N PHE A 101 8.78 31.54 -55.03
CA PHE A 101 8.21 32.87 -55.19
C PHE A 101 9.22 33.87 -55.76
N LEU A 102 10.43 33.91 -55.20
CA LEU A 102 11.52 34.78 -55.67
C LEU A 102 11.96 34.44 -57.10
N GLU A 103 11.97 33.15 -57.46
CA GLU A 103 12.23 32.72 -58.85
C GLU A 103 11.13 33.17 -59.82
N SER A 104 9.86 33.19 -59.39
CA SER A 104 8.75 33.71 -60.20
C SER A 104 8.88 35.22 -60.39
N GLN A 105 9.12 35.99 -59.32
CA GLN A 105 9.33 37.44 -59.40
C GLN A 105 10.48 37.81 -60.33
N LYS A 106 11.59 37.06 -60.29
CA LYS A 106 12.73 37.29 -61.20
C LYS A 106 12.37 37.07 -62.66
N ARG A 107 11.54 36.07 -62.95
CA ARG A 107 11.05 35.79 -64.31
C ARG A 107 10.09 36.87 -64.79
N GLU A 108 9.12 37.24 -63.97
CA GLU A 108 8.17 38.32 -64.26
C GLU A 108 8.85 39.68 -64.44
N TYR A 109 9.84 40.01 -63.59
CA TYR A 109 10.61 41.25 -63.72
C TYR A 109 11.33 41.32 -65.07
N LYS A 110 11.94 40.21 -65.52
CA LYS A 110 12.60 40.15 -66.84
C LYS A 110 11.60 40.42 -67.97
N LEU A 111 10.46 39.74 -67.96
CA LEU A 111 9.40 39.91 -68.96
C LEU A 111 8.86 41.35 -68.97
N ARG A 112 8.53 41.89 -67.78
CA ARG A 112 7.98 43.25 -67.66
C ARG A 112 8.99 44.31 -68.07
N LYS A 113 10.27 44.11 -67.76
CA LYS A 113 11.35 45.00 -68.20
C LYS A 113 11.54 44.99 -69.72
N GLU A 114 11.32 43.86 -70.39
CA GLU A 114 11.34 43.77 -71.87
C GLU A 114 10.13 44.51 -72.47
N GLN A 115 8.92 44.27 -71.96
CA GLN A 115 7.70 44.99 -72.38
C GLN A 115 7.84 46.51 -72.23
N LEU A 116 8.34 46.98 -71.09
CA LEU A 116 8.57 48.41 -70.86
C LEU A 116 9.56 49.03 -71.85
N LYS A 117 10.51 48.25 -72.41
CA LYS A 117 11.42 48.73 -73.46
C LYS A 117 10.73 48.79 -74.82
N GLU A 118 9.86 47.83 -75.13
CA GLU A 118 9.06 47.81 -76.36
C GLU A 118 8.08 48.99 -76.39
N GLU A 119 7.31 49.19 -75.31
CA GLU A 119 6.39 50.34 -75.13
C GLU A 119 7.10 51.70 -75.32
N LEU A 120 8.36 51.81 -74.85
CA LEU A 120 9.17 53.03 -74.97
C LEU A 120 9.70 53.27 -76.40
N ASN A 121 9.84 52.21 -77.19
CA ASN A 121 10.33 52.23 -78.57
C ASN A 121 9.22 52.68 -79.55
N GLU A 122 7.97 52.33 -79.26
CA GLU A 122 6.80 52.75 -80.07
C GLU A 122 6.53 54.25 -79.97
N ASN A 123 6.89 54.88 -78.85
CA ASN A 123 6.56 56.28 -78.58
C ASN A 123 7.68 57.25 -79.04
N GLN A 124 7.86 57.46 -80.35
CA GLN A 124 9.02 58.19 -80.89
C GLN A 124 9.07 59.70 -80.59
N SER A 125 7.96 60.34 -80.20
CA SER A 125 7.87 61.79 -79.99
C SER A 125 8.28 62.28 -78.60
N THR A 126 8.51 61.40 -77.63
CA THR A 126 8.83 61.78 -76.24
C THR A 126 10.33 62.08 -76.05
N PRO A 127 10.72 63.19 -75.41
CA PRO A 127 12.12 63.53 -75.14
C PRO A 127 12.89 62.42 -74.39
N LYS A 128 14.17 62.24 -74.75
CA LYS A 128 15.04 61.17 -74.20
C LYS A 128 15.17 61.19 -72.66
N LYS A 129 15.19 62.39 -72.06
CA LYS A 129 15.28 62.58 -70.60
C LYS A 129 14.02 62.09 -69.88
N GLU A 130 12.84 62.43 -70.40
CA GLU A 130 11.54 62.00 -69.86
C GLU A 130 11.34 60.49 -69.99
N LYS A 131 11.75 59.91 -71.13
CA LYS A 131 11.74 58.45 -71.33
C LYS A 131 12.58 57.71 -70.28
N GLN A 132 13.75 58.25 -69.96
CA GLN A 132 14.67 57.64 -68.99
C GLN A 132 14.13 57.74 -67.56
N GLU A 133 13.55 58.89 -67.20
CA GLU A 133 12.95 59.13 -65.88
C GLU A 133 11.69 58.28 -65.67
N TRP A 134 10.82 58.17 -66.68
CA TRP A 134 9.67 57.28 -66.66
C TRP A 134 10.07 55.82 -66.49
N LEU A 135 11.06 55.34 -67.26
CA LEU A 135 11.55 53.96 -67.17
C LEU A 135 12.18 53.67 -65.80
N SER A 136 12.85 54.65 -65.18
CA SER A 136 13.39 54.53 -63.83
C SER A 136 12.26 54.38 -62.81
N LYS A 137 11.25 55.26 -62.89
CA LYS A 137 10.08 55.23 -62.01
C LYS A 137 9.28 53.95 -62.13
N GLN A 138 9.12 53.41 -63.35
CA GLN A 138 8.44 52.12 -63.55
C GLN A 138 9.21 50.95 -62.93
N LYS A 139 10.54 50.92 -63.04
CA LYS A 139 11.35 49.87 -62.39
C LYS A 139 11.28 49.95 -60.87
N GLU A 140 11.33 51.16 -60.32
CA GLU A 140 11.20 51.40 -58.89
C GLU A 140 9.82 50.95 -58.37
N ASN A 141 8.74 51.29 -59.09
CA ASN A 141 7.39 50.82 -58.75
C ASN A 141 7.29 49.29 -58.75
N ILE A 142 7.87 48.61 -59.76
CA ILE A 142 7.88 47.14 -59.82
C ILE A 142 8.67 46.56 -58.64
N GLN A 143 9.83 47.13 -58.32
CA GLN A 143 10.65 46.69 -57.18
C GLN A 143 9.92 46.90 -55.84
N HIS A 144 9.24 48.04 -55.67
CA HIS A 144 8.44 48.32 -54.47
C HIS A 144 7.30 47.31 -54.32
N PHE A 145 6.55 47.05 -55.39
CA PHE A 145 5.47 46.06 -55.39
C PHE A 145 6.00 44.65 -55.09
N GLN A 146 7.14 44.27 -55.67
CA GLN A 146 7.81 43.01 -55.41
C GLN A 146 8.25 42.85 -53.95
N ALA A 147 8.82 43.90 -53.36
CA ALA A 147 9.21 43.92 -51.96
C ALA A 147 7.99 43.84 -51.02
N GLU A 148 6.89 44.51 -51.37
CA GLU A 148 5.64 44.45 -50.61
C GLU A 148 5.04 43.04 -50.62
N GLU A 149 4.99 42.39 -51.78
CA GLU A 149 4.46 41.02 -51.91
C GLU A 149 5.37 39.99 -51.21
N GLU A 150 6.69 40.16 -51.24
CA GLU A 150 7.62 39.34 -50.44
C GLU A 150 7.36 39.54 -48.94
N ALA A 151 7.21 40.78 -48.48
CA ALA A 151 6.88 41.08 -47.09
C ALA A 151 5.53 40.47 -46.67
N ASN A 152 4.53 40.48 -47.57
CA ASN A 152 3.23 39.85 -47.35
C ASN A 152 3.35 38.34 -47.22
N LEU A 153 4.13 37.67 -48.08
CA LEU A 153 4.40 36.24 -47.99
C LEU A 153 5.06 35.89 -46.66
N LEU A 154 6.14 36.59 -46.28
CA LEU A 154 6.84 36.36 -45.01
C LEU A 154 5.94 36.58 -43.80
N ARG A 155 5.03 37.56 -43.87
CA ARG A 155 4.03 37.81 -42.82
C ARG A 155 3.05 36.64 -42.69
N ARG A 156 2.53 36.12 -43.82
CA ARG A 156 1.63 34.96 -43.85
C ARG A 156 2.33 33.70 -43.31
N GLN A 157 3.57 33.45 -43.73
CA GLN A 157 4.38 32.34 -43.24
C GLN A 157 4.58 32.42 -41.72
N ARG A 158 4.90 33.60 -41.18
CA ARG A 158 5.04 33.82 -39.73
C ARG A 158 3.75 33.50 -38.97
N GLN A 159 2.61 34.01 -39.45
CA GLN A 159 1.30 33.75 -38.83
C GLN A 159 0.94 32.26 -38.87
N TYR A 160 1.21 31.58 -39.99
CA TYR A 160 0.98 30.15 -40.13
C TYR A 160 1.82 29.34 -39.14
N LEU A 161 3.13 29.63 -39.05
CA LEU A 161 4.03 28.96 -38.10
C LEU A 161 3.54 29.15 -36.65
N GLU A 162 3.13 30.36 -36.28
CA GLU A 162 2.65 30.64 -34.93
C GLU A 162 1.39 29.84 -34.59
N LEU A 163 0.41 29.80 -35.51
CA LEU A 163 -0.82 29.05 -35.33
C LEU A 163 -0.55 27.54 -35.21
N GLU A 164 0.28 27.01 -36.10
CA GLU A 164 0.62 25.59 -36.13
C GLU A 164 1.46 25.18 -34.90
N CYS A 165 2.39 26.03 -34.43
CA CYS A 165 3.08 25.82 -33.15
C CYS A 165 2.11 25.75 -31.97
N ARG A 166 1.11 26.64 -31.91
CA ARG A 166 0.09 26.62 -30.84
C ARG A 166 -0.75 25.34 -30.89
N ARG A 167 -1.19 24.91 -32.09
CA ARG A 167 -1.95 23.67 -32.30
C ARG A 167 -1.15 22.44 -31.88
N PHE A 168 0.12 22.38 -32.28
CA PHE A 168 1.04 21.31 -31.90
C PHE A 168 1.21 21.24 -30.37
N LYS A 169 1.57 22.38 -29.74
CA LYS A 169 1.72 22.46 -28.27
C LYS A 169 0.47 22.03 -27.51
N ARG A 170 -0.72 22.41 -28.00
CA ARG A 170 -1.99 21.97 -27.39
C ARG A 170 -2.16 20.46 -27.45
N ARG A 171 -1.92 19.84 -28.61
CA ARG A 171 -2.05 18.38 -28.78
C ARG A 171 -1.11 17.62 -27.85
N MET A 172 0.13 18.06 -27.81
CA MET A 172 1.20 17.54 -26.96
C MET A 172 0.85 17.68 -25.47
N LEU A 173 0.36 18.85 -25.04
CA LEU A 173 -0.07 19.08 -23.66
C LEU A 173 -1.21 18.13 -23.24
N LEU A 174 -2.19 17.90 -24.12
CA LEU A 174 -3.29 16.96 -23.86
C LEU A 174 -2.80 15.51 -23.74
N GLY A 175 -1.86 15.09 -24.61
CA GLY A 175 -1.23 13.77 -24.52
C GLY A 175 -0.52 13.56 -23.19
N ARG A 176 0.31 14.53 -22.79
CA ARG A 176 0.97 14.52 -21.47
C ARG A 176 -0.01 14.46 -20.31
N HIS A 177 -1.09 15.26 -20.38
CA HIS A 177 -2.12 15.24 -19.34
C HIS A 177 -2.81 13.86 -19.24
N ASN A 178 -3.16 13.25 -20.38
CA ASN A 178 -3.78 11.92 -20.36
C ASN A 178 -2.86 10.88 -19.73
N LEU A 179 -1.57 10.90 -20.08
CA LEU A 179 -0.56 10.04 -19.45
C LEU A 179 -0.50 10.27 -17.94
N GLU A 180 -0.42 11.53 -17.48
CA GLU A 180 -0.43 11.86 -16.05
C GLU A 180 -1.68 11.32 -15.33
N GLN A 181 -2.86 11.43 -15.95
CA GLN A 181 -4.09 10.86 -15.37
C GLN A 181 -4.03 9.34 -15.24
N ASP A 182 -3.54 8.65 -16.27
CA ASP A 182 -3.45 7.19 -16.26
C ASP A 182 -2.47 6.69 -15.21
N LEU A 183 -1.31 7.35 -15.07
CA LEU A 183 -0.33 7.04 -14.03
C LEU A 183 -0.91 7.28 -12.62
N VAL A 184 -1.63 8.38 -12.40
CA VAL A 184 -2.29 8.67 -11.12
C VAL A 184 -3.36 7.62 -10.82
N ARG A 185 -4.16 7.19 -11.81
CA ARG A 185 -5.13 6.10 -11.65
C ARG A 185 -4.45 4.78 -11.26
N GLU A 186 -3.34 4.42 -11.92
CA GLU A 186 -2.56 3.22 -11.59
C GLU A 186 -2.05 3.27 -10.14
N GLU A 187 -1.51 4.41 -9.68
CA GLU A 187 -1.07 4.59 -8.29
C GLU A 187 -2.20 4.46 -7.27
N LEU A 188 -3.34 5.12 -7.53
CA LEU A 188 -4.49 5.07 -6.63
C LEU A 188 -5.04 3.65 -6.52
N ASN A 189 -5.17 2.94 -7.64
CA ASN A 189 -5.62 1.55 -7.66
C ASN A 189 -4.66 0.64 -6.89
N LYS A 190 -3.34 0.84 -7.05
CA LYS A 190 -2.33 0.07 -6.32
C LYS A 190 -2.41 0.34 -4.80
N ARG A 191 -2.53 1.60 -4.39
CA ARG A 191 -2.71 1.98 -2.96
C ARG A 191 -3.99 1.39 -2.38
N GLN A 192 -5.09 1.44 -3.12
CA GLN A 192 -6.37 0.84 -2.71
C GLN A 192 -6.21 -0.66 -2.47
N THR A 193 -5.64 -1.37 -3.44
CA THR A 193 -5.40 -2.83 -3.34
C THR A 193 -4.52 -3.16 -2.13
N GLN A 194 -3.47 -2.38 -1.87
CA GLN A 194 -2.60 -2.57 -0.70
C GLN A 194 -3.36 -2.38 0.62
N LYS A 195 -4.25 -1.39 0.69
CA LYS A 195 -5.09 -1.17 1.87
C LYS A 195 -6.09 -2.30 2.10
N ASP A 196 -6.70 -2.80 1.04
CA ASP A 196 -7.63 -3.93 1.13
C ASP A 196 -6.92 -5.20 1.61
N LEU A 197 -5.70 -5.44 1.12
CA LEU A 197 -4.86 -6.55 1.59
C LEU A 197 -4.41 -6.39 3.05
N GLU A 198 -4.02 -5.17 3.46
CA GLU A 198 -3.66 -4.87 4.86
C GLU A 198 -4.86 -5.12 5.80
N HIS A 199 -6.05 -4.65 5.43
CA HIS A 199 -7.27 -4.90 6.20
C HIS A 199 -7.63 -6.39 6.29
N ALA A 200 -7.60 -7.10 5.16
CA ALA A 200 -7.89 -8.55 5.14
C ALA A 200 -6.87 -9.35 5.97
N MET A 201 -5.62 -8.91 6.02
CA MET A 201 -4.63 -9.53 6.89
C MET A 201 -4.93 -9.26 8.36
N LEU A 202 -5.18 -8.01 8.74
CA LEU A 202 -5.51 -7.64 10.13
C LEU A 202 -6.72 -8.40 10.68
N LEU A 203 -7.76 -8.60 9.86
CA LEU A 203 -8.93 -9.40 10.24
C LEU A 203 -8.54 -10.85 10.54
N ARG A 204 -7.79 -11.50 9.65
CA ARG A 204 -7.29 -12.88 9.87
C ARG A 204 -6.39 -12.99 11.09
N GLN A 205 -5.53 -11.99 11.31
CA GLN A 205 -4.67 -11.96 12.49
C GLN A 205 -5.48 -11.81 13.79
N HIS A 206 -6.54 -10.99 13.77
CA HIS A 206 -7.46 -10.84 14.88
C HIS A 206 -8.20 -12.16 15.19
N GLU A 207 -8.73 -12.83 14.17
CA GLU A 207 -9.38 -14.14 14.29
C GLU A 207 -8.42 -15.18 14.89
N SER A 208 -7.19 -15.29 14.36
CA SER A 208 -6.17 -16.21 14.86
C SER A 208 -5.83 -15.97 16.34
N MET A 209 -5.78 -14.69 16.75
CA MET A 209 -5.53 -14.31 18.14
C MET A 209 -6.71 -14.70 19.05
N GLN A 210 -7.95 -14.43 18.63
CA GLN A 210 -9.14 -14.83 19.39
C GLN A 210 -9.25 -16.35 19.54
N GLU A 211 -8.94 -17.10 18.48
CA GLU A 211 -8.94 -18.57 18.53
C GLU A 211 -7.90 -19.09 19.54
N LEU A 212 -6.71 -18.49 19.59
CA LEU A 212 -5.67 -18.86 20.55
C LEU A 212 -6.10 -18.53 21.98
N GLU A 213 -6.66 -17.35 22.22
CA GLU A 213 -7.21 -16.94 23.52
C GLU A 213 -8.29 -17.91 24.00
N PHE A 214 -9.23 -18.28 23.12
CA PHE A 214 -10.29 -19.23 23.46
C PHE A 214 -9.72 -20.60 23.82
N ARG A 215 -8.73 -21.10 23.05
CA ARG A 215 -8.03 -22.36 23.36
C ARG A 215 -7.33 -22.29 24.71
N HIS A 216 -6.66 -21.19 25.03
CA HIS A 216 -5.96 -20.98 26.29
C HIS A 216 -6.93 -20.94 27.48
N LEU A 217 -8.01 -20.18 27.38
CA LEU A 217 -9.07 -20.11 28.39
C LEU A 217 -9.66 -21.49 28.66
N ASN A 218 -9.98 -22.24 27.62
CA ASN A 218 -10.54 -23.59 27.74
C ASN A 218 -9.53 -24.55 28.42
N THR A 219 -8.24 -24.44 28.08
CA THR A 219 -7.18 -25.25 28.70
C THR A 219 -7.02 -24.95 30.19
N ILE A 220 -7.01 -23.67 30.57
CA ILE A 220 -6.95 -23.23 31.98
C ILE A 220 -8.18 -23.74 32.73
N GLN A 221 -9.37 -23.58 32.14
CA GLN A 221 -10.61 -23.99 32.78
C GLN A 221 -10.67 -25.50 33.01
N LYS A 222 -10.28 -26.31 32.01
CA LYS A 222 -10.17 -27.77 32.15
C LYS A 222 -9.23 -28.15 33.29
N MET A 223 -8.03 -27.58 33.33
CA MET A 223 -7.07 -27.82 34.41
C MET A 223 -7.63 -27.43 35.78
N ARG A 224 -8.28 -26.27 35.90
CA ARG A 224 -8.93 -25.84 37.15
C ARG A 224 -10.01 -26.82 37.59
N CYS A 225 -10.88 -27.26 36.69
CA CYS A 225 -11.93 -28.24 36.98
C CYS A 225 -11.33 -29.58 37.44
N GLU A 226 -10.30 -30.09 36.76
CA GLU A 226 -9.62 -31.33 37.13
C GLU A 226 -8.98 -31.25 38.51
N LEU A 227 -8.26 -30.16 38.81
CA LEU A 227 -7.61 -29.96 40.10
C LEU A 227 -8.62 -29.80 41.23
N ILE A 228 -9.73 -29.10 41.02
CA ILE A 228 -10.83 -29.00 42.01
C ILE A 228 -11.45 -30.39 42.25
N ARG A 229 -11.71 -31.16 41.19
CA ARG A 229 -12.24 -32.51 41.30
C ARG A 229 -11.31 -33.42 42.12
N LEU A 230 -10.01 -33.36 41.88
CA LEU A 230 -9.01 -34.12 42.63
C LEU A 230 -8.91 -33.67 44.09
N GLN A 231 -9.01 -32.37 44.36
CA GLN A 231 -9.06 -31.83 45.72
C GLN A 231 -10.27 -32.37 46.50
N HIS A 232 -11.48 -32.26 45.93
CA HIS A 232 -12.69 -32.78 46.54
C HIS A 232 -12.62 -34.30 46.75
N GLN A 233 -12.10 -35.04 45.78
CA GLN A 233 -11.91 -36.49 45.90
C GLN A 233 -10.97 -36.84 47.06
N THR A 234 -9.88 -36.08 47.24
CA THR A 234 -8.94 -36.29 48.35
C THR A 234 -9.56 -35.93 49.70
N GLU A 235 -10.30 -34.82 49.78
CA GLU A 235 -11.04 -34.43 50.98
C GLU A 235 -12.05 -35.49 51.40
N LEU A 236 -12.82 -36.01 50.44
CA LEU A 236 -13.78 -37.07 50.68
C LEU A 236 -13.10 -38.35 51.21
N THR A 237 -12.01 -38.78 50.59
CA THR A 237 -11.22 -39.93 51.06
C THR A 237 -10.72 -39.72 52.49
N ASN A 238 -10.14 -38.55 52.78
CA ASN A 238 -9.65 -38.21 54.11
C ASN A 238 -10.79 -38.24 55.15
N GLN A 239 -11.97 -37.70 54.82
CA GLN A 239 -13.15 -37.72 55.70
C GLN A 239 -13.65 -39.15 55.95
N LEU A 240 -13.72 -39.99 54.92
CA LEU A 240 -14.13 -41.39 55.06
C LEU A 240 -13.16 -42.17 55.96
N GLU A 241 -11.86 -41.97 55.80
CA GLU A 241 -10.84 -42.59 56.64
C GLU A 241 -10.87 -42.10 58.09
N TYR A 242 -11.12 -40.80 58.30
CA TYR A 242 -11.33 -40.23 59.62
C TYR A 242 -12.56 -40.84 60.30
N ASN A 243 -13.71 -40.87 59.61
CA ASN A 243 -14.96 -41.44 60.13
C ASN A 243 -14.78 -42.92 60.49
N LYS A 244 -14.17 -43.71 59.60
CA LYS A 244 -13.84 -45.13 59.88
C LYS A 244 -12.92 -45.32 61.08
N ARG A 245 -11.99 -44.40 61.32
CA ARG A 245 -11.12 -44.44 62.52
C ARG A 245 -11.91 -44.10 63.79
N ARG A 246 -12.69 -43.02 63.77
CA ARG A 246 -13.55 -42.60 64.89
C ARG A 246 -14.59 -43.65 65.26
N GLU A 247 -15.19 -44.30 64.27
CA GLU A 247 -16.15 -45.37 64.52
C GLU A 247 -15.49 -46.57 65.21
N ARG A 248 -14.28 -46.96 64.77
CA ARG A 248 -13.50 -48.03 65.42
C ARG A 248 -13.12 -47.66 66.86
N GLU A 249 -12.72 -46.42 67.11
CA GLU A 249 -12.45 -45.92 68.46
C GLU A 249 -13.70 -45.97 69.35
N LEU A 250 -14.85 -45.49 68.85
CA LEU A 250 -16.10 -45.49 69.59
C LEU A 250 -16.54 -46.91 69.95
N ARG A 251 -16.44 -47.85 69.00
CA ARG A 251 -16.70 -49.28 69.24
C ARG A 251 -15.75 -49.84 70.30
N ARG A 252 -14.45 -49.54 70.24
CA ARG A 252 -13.48 -49.98 71.27
C ARG A 252 -13.80 -49.42 72.65
N LYS A 253 -14.12 -48.12 72.75
CA LYS A 253 -14.53 -47.48 74.01
C LYS A 253 -15.78 -48.12 74.58
N HIS A 254 -16.80 -48.31 73.77
CA HIS A 254 -18.04 -48.97 74.18
C HIS A 254 -17.78 -50.39 74.70
N VAL A 255 -16.98 -51.20 74.00
CA VAL A 255 -16.59 -52.55 74.47
C VAL A 255 -15.86 -52.49 75.82
N MET A 256 -14.96 -51.52 76.02
CA MET A 256 -14.25 -51.34 77.29
C MET A 256 -15.19 -50.90 78.43
N GLU A 257 -16.12 -49.98 78.17
CA GLU A 257 -17.15 -49.56 79.12
C GLU A 257 -18.05 -50.73 79.54
N VAL A 258 -18.54 -51.53 78.58
CA VAL A 258 -19.34 -52.74 78.86
C VAL A 258 -18.56 -53.74 79.72
N ARG A 259 -17.25 -53.91 79.49
CA ARG A 259 -16.41 -54.78 80.32
C ARG A 259 -16.31 -54.28 81.76
N GLN A 260 -16.21 -52.95 81.95
CA GLN A 260 -16.10 -52.31 83.26
C GLN A 260 -17.43 -52.17 84.01
N GLN A 261 -18.58 -52.47 83.38
CA GLN A 261 -19.87 -52.42 84.06
C GLN A 261 -19.94 -53.41 85.24
N PRO A 262 -20.55 -53.00 86.38
CA PRO A 262 -20.76 -53.88 87.53
C PRO A 262 -21.66 -55.06 87.12
N LYS A 263 -21.42 -56.23 87.74
CA LYS A 263 -22.11 -57.49 87.39
C LYS A 263 -23.64 -57.40 87.48
N SER A 264 -24.17 -56.52 88.33
CA SER A 264 -25.60 -56.24 88.49
C SER A 264 -26.26 -55.56 87.28
N LEU A 265 -25.48 -54.96 86.38
CA LEU A 265 -25.97 -54.27 85.17
C LEU A 265 -25.67 -55.04 83.88
N LYS A 266 -24.96 -56.17 83.96
CA LYS A 266 -24.66 -57.02 82.80
C LYS A 266 -25.87 -57.91 82.53
N VAL A 267 -26.60 -57.61 81.46
CA VAL A 267 -27.70 -58.47 80.99
C VAL A 267 -27.13 -59.85 80.66
N PRO A 268 -27.68 -60.97 81.19
CA PRO A 268 -27.26 -62.30 80.78
C PRO A 268 -27.59 -62.43 79.29
N LEU A 269 -26.57 -62.66 78.47
CA LEU A 269 -26.77 -63.13 77.11
C LEU A 269 -27.47 -64.49 77.21
N ALA A 270 -28.72 -64.56 76.75
CA ALA A 270 -29.39 -65.82 76.44
C ALA A 270 -28.83 -66.37 75.11
#